data_AF-A0A1M6QWS1-F1
#
_entry.id   AF-A0A1M6QWS1-F1
#
_cell.length_a   1.000
_cell.length_b   1.000
_cell.length_c   1.000
_cell.angle_alpha   90.00
_cell.angle_beta   90.00
_cell.angle_gamma   90.00
#
_symmetry.space_group_name_H-M   'P 1'
#
loop_
_entity.id
_entity.type
_entity.pdbx_description
1 polymer ?
#
loop_
_entity_poly.entity_id
_entity_poly.type
_entity_poly.pdbx_seq_one_letter_code
_entity_poly.pdbx_strand_id
1 'polypeptide(L)'
;MNIDDKLNDYYTSKTCRYCQGLIQDPVHNGYCKTCEGSIAEAYGLVKQHLSHAPGATLADLKRDLDVPFKILHHLIKEGRISIYDDPL
;
A
#
# COMPACT_ATOMS: atom_id res chain seq x y z
N MET A 1 13.61 -20.69 -15.65
CA MET A 1 12.45 -20.11 -14.95
C MET A 1 11.20 -20.60 -15.67
N ASN A 2 10.40 -21.45 -15.01
CA ASN A 2 9.17 -21.99 -15.58
C ASN A 2 8.05 -20.94 -15.56
N ILE A 3 7.23 -20.96 -16.60
CA ILE A 3 6.09 -20.05 -16.78
C ILE A 3 5.00 -20.31 -15.72
N ASP A 4 4.97 -21.52 -15.16
CA ASP A 4 3.99 -21.98 -14.17
C ASP A 4 4.11 -21.25 -12.81
N ASP A 5 5.32 -20.88 -12.38
CA ASP A 5 5.52 -20.09 -11.15
C ASP A 5 4.98 -18.66 -11.29
N LYS A 6 5.05 -18.09 -12.50
CA LYS A 6 4.48 -16.75 -12.76
C LYS A 6 2.95 -16.77 -12.77
N LEU A 7 2.33 -17.87 -13.18
CA LEU A 7 0.87 -18.02 -13.19
C LEU A 7 0.31 -18.42 -11.82
N ASN A 8 1.07 -19.15 -11.02
CA ASN A 8 0.64 -19.48 -9.66
C ASN A 8 0.56 -18.22 -8.78
N ASP A 9 1.38 -17.20 -9.08
CA ASP A 9 1.31 -15.91 -8.41
C ASP A 9 0.09 -15.04 -8.82
N TYR A 10 -0.63 -15.42 -9.90
CA TYR A 10 -1.93 -14.82 -10.27
C TYR A 10 -3.09 -15.31 -9.37
N TYR A 11 -2.89 -16.34 -8.54
CA TYR A 11 -3.92 -16.95 -7.69
C TYR A 11 -3.50 -17.12 -6.22
N THR A 12 -2.39 -16.51 -5.78
CA THR A 12 -1.66 -16.93 -4.56
C THR A 12 -2.25 -16.54 -3.22
N SER A 13 -3.45 -15.96 -3.13
CA SER A 13 -4.05 -15.73 -1.81
C SER A 13 -5.57 -15.69 -1.88
N LYS A 14 -6.25 -16.72 -1.33
CA LYS A 14 -7.69 -16.62 -0.98
C LYS A 14 -7.95 -15.57 0.11
N THR A 15 -6.92 -14.93 0.64
CA THR A 15 -6.98 -13.98 1.76
C THR A 15 -6.20 -12.72 1.43
N CYS A 16 -6.81 -11.56 1.66
CA CYS A 16 -6.22 -10.26 1.38
C CYS A 16 -4.97 -10.04 2.25
N ARG A 17 -3.83 -9.69 1.65
CA ARG A 17 -2.57 -9.43 2.38
C ARG A 17 -2.68 -8.27 3.38
N TYR A 18 -3.61 -7.32 3.18
CA TYR A 18 -3.81 -6.16 4.04
C TYR A 18 -4.84 -6.38 5.18
N CYS A 19 -6.05 -6.82 4.84
CA CYS A 19 -7.14 -6.98 5.81
C CYS A 19 -7.35 -8.42 6.27
N GLN A 20 -6.65 -9.40 5.68
CA GLN A 20 -6.79 -10.84 5.94
C GLN A 20 -8.19 -11.42 5.62
N GLY A 21 -9.09 -10.61 5.05
CA GLY A 21 -10.41 -11.05 4.60
C GLY A 21 -10.35 -11.98 3.39
N LEU A 22 -11.35 -12.84 3.24
CA LEU A 22 -11.44 -13.76 2.10
C LEU A 22 -11.65 -12.99 0.79
N ILE A 23 -10.84 -13.34 -0.22
CA ILE A 23 -10.92 -12.82 -1.57
C ILE A 23 -11.81 -13.77 -2.37
N GLN A 24 -12.99 -13.28 -2.77
CA GLN A 24 -13.98 -14.06 -3.52
C GLN A 24 -13.75 -14.00 -5.03
N ASP A 25 -13.21 -12.88 -5.53
CA ASP A 25 -12.89 -12.66 -6.94
C ASP A 25 -11.39 -12.86 -7.20
N PRO A 26 -10.96 -13.26 -8.42
CA PRO A 26 -9.55 -13.24 -8.79
C PRO A 26 -8.95 -11.84 -8.62
N VAL A 27 -7.75 -11.75 -8.03
CA VAL A 27 -7.03 -10.49 -7.83
C VAL A 27 -5.57 -10.65 -8.24
N HIS A 28 -5.03 -9.63 -8.92
CA HIS A 28 -3.68 -9.67 -9.46
C HIS A 28 -2.59 -9.42 -8.41
N ASN A 29 -2.96 -8.74 -7.31
CA ASN A 29 -1.99 -8.15 -6.37
C ASN A 29 -2.09 -8.73 -4.95
N GLY A 30 -2.92 -9.77 -4.74
CA GLY A 30 -3.16 -10.36 -3.41
C GLY A 30 -3.94 -9.47 -2.43
N TYR A 31 -4.56 -8.38 -2.91
CA TYR A 31 -5.44 -7.50 -2.13
C TYR A 31 -6.88 -7.66 -2.60
N CYS A 32 -7.86 -7.61 -1.70
CA CYS A 32 -9.26 -7.51 -2.12
C CYS A 32 -9.53 -6.15 -2.79
N LYS A 33 -10.55 -6.08 -3.66
CA LYS A 33 -10.91 -4.86 -4.41
C LYS A 33 -11.08 -3.63 -3.51
N THR A 34 -11.65 -3.80 -2.33
CA THR A 34 -11.83 -2.71 -1.35
C THR A 34 -10.49 -2.18 -0.86
N CYS A 35 -9.60 -3.06 -0.40
CA CYS A 35 -8.30 -2.64 0.09
C CYS A 35 -7.42 -2.09 -1.03
N GLU A 36 -7.50 -2.66 -2.23
CA GLU A 36 -6.81 -2.12 -3.40
C GLU A 36 -7.23 -0.68 -3.70
N GLY A 37 -8.54 -0.41 -3.71
CA GLY A 37 -9.07 0.95 -3.87
C GLY A 37 -8.58 1.92 -2.81
N SER A 38 -8.70 1.55 -1.53
CA SER A 38 -8.24 2.41 -0.42
C SER A 38 -6.73 2.66 -0.44
N ILE A 39 -5.93 1.65 -0.78
CA ILE A 39 -4.47 1.79 -0.88
C ILE A 39 -4.12 2.69 -2.07
N ALA A 40 -4.80 2.55 -3.20
CA ALA A 40 -4.56 3.38 -4.39
C ALA A 40 -4.92 4.85 -4.15
N GLU A 41 -6.06 5.12 -3.52
CA GLU A 41 -6.50 6.46 -3.13
C GLU A 41 -5.51 7.12 -2.16
N ALA A 42 -5.16 6.42 -1.08
CA ALA A 42 -4.19 6.90 -0.11
C ALA A 42 -2.82 7.16 -0.75
N TYR A 43 -2.37 6.28 -1.63
CA TYR A 43 -1.11 6.47 -2.35
C TYR A 43 -1.14 7.74 -3.22
N GLY A 44 -2.26 8.02 -3.89
CA GLY A 44 -2.45 9.25 -4.66
C GLY A 44 -2.30 10.50 -3.79
N LEU A 45 -2.99 10.54 -2.65
CA LEU A 45 -2.94 11.64 -1.69
C LEU A 45 -1.52 11.85 -1.14
N VAL A 46 -0.87 10.77 -0.69
CA VAL A 46 0.49 10.84 -0.15
C VAL A 46 1.49 11.30 -1.21
N LYS A 47 1.40 10.76 -2.43
CA LYS A 47 2.27 11.16 -3.53
C LYS A 47 2.11 12.63 -3.89
N GLN A 48 0.88 13.13 -3.93
CA GLN A 48 0.60 14.55 -4.15
C GLN A 48 1.13 15.40 -3.01
N HIS A 49 1.03 14.96 -1.75
CA HIS A 49 1.59 15.70 -0.63
C HIS A 49 3.12 15.77 -0.73
N LEU A 50 3.78 14.63 -0.96
CA LEU A 50 5.24 14.53 -1.10
C LEU A 50 5.78 15.31 -2.30
N SER A 51 4.99 15.54 -3.36
CA SER A 51 5.44 16.39 -4.48
C SER A 51 5.56 17.87 -4.08
N HIS A 52 4.79 18.31 -3.09
CA HIS A 52 4.87 19.68 -2.56
C HIS A 52 5.80 19.78 -1.35
N ALA A 53 5.95 18.69 -0.59
CA ALA A 53 6.78 18.60 0.60
C ALA A 53 7.63 17.30 0.58
N PRO A 54 8.72 17.26 -0.22
CA PRO A 54 9.54 16.05 -0.39
C PRO A 54 10.30 15.61 0.87
N GLY A 55 10.36 16.46 1.88
CA GLY A 55 10.94 16.18 3.19
C GLY A 55 9.93 15.79 4.27
N ALA A 56 8.65 15.60 3.93
CA ALA A 56 7.62 15.30 4.93
C ALA A 56 7.92 13.98 5.66
N THR A 57 7.79 14.02 6.98
CA THR A 57 7.94 12.86 7.86
C THR A 57 6.64 12.05 7.95
N LEU A 58 6.69 10.88 8.56
CA LEU A 58 5.48 10.11 8.87
C LEU A 58 4.48 10.91 9.74
N ALA A 59 5.02 11.73 10.64
CA ALA A 59 4.22 12.56 11.54
C ALA A 59 3.49 13.68 10.78
N ASP A 60 4.14 14.28 9.79
CA ASP A 60 3.54 15.30 8.93
C ASP A 60 2.42 14.69 8.08
N LEU A 61 2.67 13.54 7.44
CA LEU A 61 1.65 12.83 6.67
C LEU A 61 0.43 12.46 7.52
N LYS A 62 0.65 12.03 8.77
CA LYS A 62 -0.44 11.69 9.70
C LYS A 62 -1.24 12.92 10.14
N ARG A 63 -0.59 14.08 10.24
CA ARG A 63 -1.22 15.34 10.64
C ARG A 63 -2.02 15.95 9.50
N ASP A 64 -1.45 15.91 8.30
CA ASP A 64 -1.93 16.68 7.16
C ASP A 64 -2.84 15.87 6.23
N LEU A 65 -2.78 14.54 6.31
CA LEU A 65 -3.61 13.63 5.52
C LEU A 65 -4.54 12.82 6.42
N ASP A 66 -5.81 12.73 6.04
CA ASP A 66 -6.77 11.80 6.64
C ASP A 66 -6.58 10.39 6.08
N VAL A 67 -5.36 9.87 6.19
CA VAL A 67 -5.00 8.52 5.74
C VAL A 67 -4.73 7.64 6.96
N PRO A 68 -5.37 6.47 7.08
CA PRO A 68 -5.11 5.55 8.17
C PRO A 68 -3.63 5.20 8.28
N PHE A 69 -3.08 5.29 9.51
CA PHE A 69 -1.67 4.97 9.77
C PHE A 69 -1.25 3.59 9.27
N LYS A 70 -2.15 2.60 9.37
CA LYS A 70 -1.92 1.24 8.86
C LYS A 70 -1.68 1.23 7.34
N ILE A 71 -2.33 2.10 6.58
CA ILE A 71 -2.11 2.24 5.13
C ILE A 71 -0.78 2.93 4.86
N LEU A 72 -0.44 4.01 5.57
CA LEU A 72 0.87 4.69 5.43
C LEU A 72 2.01 3.71 5.68
N HIS A 73 1.97 2.97 6.79
CA HIS A 73 2.96 1.95 7.12
C HIS A 73 3.02 0.84 6.06
N HIS A 74 1.89 0.46 5.50
CA HIS A 74 1.84 -0.52 4.41
C HIS A 74 2.53 0.01 3.13
N LEU A 75 2.27 1.26 2.74
CA LEU A 75 2.90 1.88 1.57
C LEU A 75 4.43 1.98 1.72
N ILE A 76 4.91 2.30 2.93
CA ILE A 76 6.35 2.34 3.25
C ILE A 76 6.95 0.93 3.16
N LYS A 77 6.30 -0.06 3.79
CA LYS A 77 6.77 -1.45 3.82
C LYS A 77 6.87 -2.06 2.41
N GLU A 78 5.93 -1.72 1.53
CA GLU A 78 5.93 -2.16 0.13
C GLU A 78 6.89 -1.34 -0.75
N GLY A 79 7.64 -0.39 -0.19
CA GLY A 79 8.58 0.46 -0.91
C GLY A 79 7.93 1.43 -1.90
N ARG A 80 6.62 1.68 -1.78
CA ARG A 80 5.88 2.57 -2.70
C ARG A 80 6.13 4.04 -2.42
N ILE A 81 6.46 4.38 -1.17
CA ILE A 81 6.85 5.72 -0.74
C ILE A 81 8.11 5.63 0.12
N SER A 82 8.96 6.64 0.02
CA SER A 82 10.09 6.85 0.93
C SER A 82 9.84 8.14 1.68
N ILE A 83 9.98 8.09 3.00
CA ILE A 83 9.82 9.23 3.89
C ILE A 83 11.12 9.43 4.66
N TYR A 84 11.38 10.66 5.08
CA TYR A 84 12.46 10.92 6.02
C TYR A 84 12.02 10.46 7.40
N ASP A 85 12.65 9.39 7.90
CA ASP A 85 12.65 9.09 9.33
C ASP A 85 13.73 9.96 9.95
N ASP A 86 13.33 10.94 10.77
CA ASP A 86 14.28 11.71 11.57
C ASP A 86 14.90 10.73 12.59
N PRO A 87 16.22 10.44 12.52
CA PRO A 87 16.85 9.56 13.49
C PRO A 87 16.88 10.26 14.84
N LEU A 88 15.94 9.89 15.71
CA LEU A 88 15.89 10.27 17.13
C LEU A 88 17.25 10.06 17.84
#